data_AF-A0A136MVD4-F1
#
_entry.id   AF-A0A136MVD4-F1
#
_cell.length_a   1.000
_cell.length_b   1.000
_cell.length_c   1.000
_cell.angle_alpha   90.00
_cell.angle_beta   90.00
_cell.angle_gamma   90.00
#
_symmetry.space_group_name_H-M   'P 1'
#
loop_
_entity.id
_entity.type
_entity.pdbx_description
1 polymer ?
#
loop_
_entity_poly.entity_id
_entity_poly.type
_entity_poly.pdbx_seq_one_letter_code
_entity_poly.pdbx_strand_id
1 'polypeptide(L)'
;MTLTTTLLSILVMGLGGACFLLWQKMKAIRQRLETLNDRLYSWGAETRSMMEEMRKHIRRLDFELRRQAGQIEVTQDMRIADLLALHPRMKEVLAVLHKGGCSSSASGEQETLAAGAASLGLDVSAILEEIRRFIEDPDHYQPRQLPAGVPVQIQIPVKNG
;
A
#
# COMPACT_ATOMS: atom_id res chain seq x y z
N MET A 1 9.04 5.86 -79.17
CA MET A 1 9.59 6.07 -77.81
C MET A 1 8.56 6.59 -76.79
N THR A 2 7.39 7.09 -77.20
CA THR A 2 6.36 7.63 -76.28
C THR A 2 5.44 6.58 -75.65
N LEU A 3 5.24 5.42 -76.29
CA LEU A 3 4.39 4.34 -75.76
C LEU A 3 5.02 3.58 -74.58
N THR A 4 6.34 3.45 -74.55
CA THR A 4 7.04 2.74 -73.47
C THR A 4 7.10 3.58 -72.19
N THR A 5 7.17 4.91 -72.31
CA THR A 5 7.19 5.81 -71.16
C THR A 5 5.81 5.92 -70.50
N THR A 6 4.72 5.85 -71.26
CA THR A 6 3.36 5.85 -70.71
C THR A 6 3.00 4.55 -70.00
N LEU A 7 3.46 3.40 -70.49
CA LEU A 7 3.25 2.12 -69.79
C LEU A 7 4.02 2.06 -68.47
N LEU A 8 5.24 2.60 -68.44
CA LEU A 8 6.07 2.60 -67.24
C LEU A 8 5.52 3.55 -66.15
N SER A 9 4.94 4.69 -66.53
CA SER A 9 4.31 5.60 -65.58
C SER A 9 3.04 5.00 -64.94
N ILE A 10 2.22 4.29 -65.72
CA ILE A 10 1.03 3.59 -65.20
C ILE A 10 1.43 2.51 -64.18
N LEU A 11 2.48 1.74 -64.48
CA LEU A 11 2.97 0.69 -63.58
C LEU A 11 3.51 1.27 -62.26
N VAL A 12 4.26 2.38 -62.33
CA VAL A 12 4.77 3.07 -61.13
C VAL A 12 3.63 3.66 -60.30
N MET A 13 2.62 4.27 -60.94
CA MET A 13 1.43 4.77 -60.23
C MET A 13 0.64 3.65 -59.56
N GLY A 14 0.46 2.51 -60.24
CA GLY A 14 -0.22 1.34 -59.68
C GLY A 14 0.50 0.77 -58.45
N LEU A 15 1.83 0.61 -58.52
CA LEU A 15 2.64 0.18 -57.39
C LEU A 15 2.63 1.18 -56.24
N GLY A 16 2.72 2.48 -56.55
CA GLY A 16 2.63 3.55 -55.56
C GLY A 16 1.29 3.54 -54.81
N GLY A 17 0.18 3.40 -55.53
CA GLY A 17 -1.16 3.30 -54.95
C GLY A 17 -1.33 2.08 -54.05
N ALA A 18 -0.85 0.91 -54.50
CA ALA A 18 -0.90 -0.32 -53.68
C ALA A 18 -0.07 -0.18 -52.39
N CYS A 19 1.13 0.38 -52.49
CA CYS A 19 1.99 0.63 -51.34
C CYS A 19 1.34 1.62 -50.34
N PHE A 20 0.71 2.68 -50.86
CA PHE A 20 0.00 3.66 -50.03
C PHE A 20 -1.18 3.03 -49.26
N LEU A 21 -1.98 2.18 -49.92
CA LEU A 21 -3.09 1.47 -49.27
C LEU A 21 -2.60 0.50 -48.19
N LEU A 22 -1.49 -0.21 -48.42
CA LEU A 22 -0.87 -1.08 -47.41
C LEU A 22 -0.37 -0.27 -46.21
N TRP A 23 0.24 0.89 -46.45
CA TRP A 23 0.68 1.78 -45.39
C TRP A 23 -0.49 2.32 -44.56
N GLN A 24 -1.59 2.69 -45.22
CA GLN A 24 -2.80 3.14 -44.55
C GLN A 24 -3.41 2.03 -43.67
N LYS A 25 -3.44 0.79 -44.16
CA LYS A 25 -3.88 -0.37 -43.36
C LYS A 25 -2.96 -0.65 -42.17
N MET A 26 -1.64 -0.56 -42.35
CA MET A 26 -0.69 -0.72 -41.25
C MET A 26 -0.89 0.32 -40.16
N LYS A 27 -1.16 1.58 -40.52
CA LYS A 27 -1.48 2.64 -39.55
C LYS A 27 -2.73 2.31 -38.73
N ALA A 28 -3.80 1.87 -39.39
CA ALA A 28 -5.04 1.50 -38.69
C ALA A 28 -4.83 0.32 -37.72
N ILE A 29 -4.02 -0.68 -38.10
CA ILE A 29 -3.69 -1.81 -37.22
C ILE A 29 -2.86 -1.35 -36.01
N ARG A 30 -1.86 -0.48 -36.22
CA ARG A 30 -1.05 0.07 -35.12
C ARG A 30 -1.91 0.83 -34.11
N GLN A 31 -2.82 1.69 -34.57
CA GLN A 31 -3.74 2.41 -33.68
C GLN A 31 -4.63 1.48 -32.85
N ARG A 32 -5.12 0.38 -33.47
CA ARG A 32 -5.91 -0.63 -32.73
C ARG A 32 -5.06 -1.36 -31.70
N LEU A 33 -3.80 -1.66 -32.02
CA LEU A 33 -2.88 -2.31 -31.09
C LEU A 33 -2.59 -1.41 -29.89
N GLU A 34 -2.32 -0.13 -30.13
CA GLU A 34 -2.13 0.87 -29.06
C GLU A 34 -3.38 0.97 -28.17
N THR A 35 -4.57 1.07 -28.78
CA THR A 35 -5.83 1.15 -28.03
C THR A 35 -6.08 -0.11 -27.18
N LEU A 36 -5.78 -1.31 -27.72
CA LEU A 36 -5.93 -2.56 -26.98
C LEU A 36 -4.91 -2.68 -25.86
N ASN A 37 -3.66 -2.27 -26.12
CA ASN A 37 -2.60 -2.23 -25.13
C ASN A 37 -2.98 -1.31 -23.96
N ASP A 38 -3.45 -0.09 -24.24
CA ASP A 38 -3.90 0.86 -23.21
C ASP A 38 -5.09 0.33 -22.40
N ARG A 39 -6.00 -0.40 -23.04
CA ARG A 39 -7.12 -1.08 -22.36
C ARG A 39 -6.64 -2.21 -21.44
N LEU A 40 -5.65 -3.01 -21.87
CA LEU A 40 -5.07 -4.05 -21.02
C LEU A 40 -4.34 -3.45 -19.82
N TYR A 41 -3.59 -2.37 -20.03
CA TYR A 41 -2.90 -1.68 -18.94
C TYR A 41 -3.87 -1.07 -17.94
N SER A 42 -4.91 -0.37 -18.40
CA SER A 42 -5.93 0.21 -17.51
C SER A 42 -6.70 -0.85 -16.75
N TRP A 43 -7.11 -1.95 -17.40
CA TRP A 43 -7.79 -3.04 -16.72
C TRP A 43 -6.89 -3.69 -15.67
N GLY A 44 -5.61 -3.92 -15.98
CA GLY A 44 -4.65 -4.44 -15.01
C GLY A 44 -4.47 -3.54 -13.78
N ALA A 45 -4.54 -2.22 -13.96
CA ALA A 45 -4.49 -1.27 -12.85
C ALA A 45 -5.76 -1.33 -11.98
N GLU A 46 -6.93 -1.41 -12.60
CA GLU A 46 -8.22 -1.52 -11.92
C GLU A 46 -8.36 -2.83 -11.13
N THR A 47 -7.90 -3.96 -11.68
CA THR A 47 -7.91 -5.23 -10.96
C THR A 47 -7.01 -5.17 -9.71
N ARG A 48 -5.87 -4.46 -9.78
CA ARG A 48 -4.98 -4.27 -8.63
C ARG A 48 -5.62 -3.42 -7.54
N SER A 49 -6.29 -2.31 -7.90
CA SER A 49 -6.98 -1.48 -6.91
C SER A 49 -8.13 -2.25 -6.25
N MET A 50 -8.93 -2.98 -7.04
CA MET A 50 -10.03 -3.80 -6.50
C MET A 50 -9.54 -4.91 -5.57
N MET A 51 -8.42 -5.56 -5.89
CA MET A 51 -7.80 -6.55 -5.01
C MET A 51 -7.28 -5.94 -3.72
N GLU A 52 -6.71 -4.73 -3.76
CA GLU A 52 -6.25 -4.03 -2.54
C GLU A 52 -7.43 -3.60 -1.66
N GLU A 53 -8.51 -3.10 -2.25
CA GLU A 53 -9.75 -2.78 -1.53
C GLU A 53 -10.37 -4.03 -0.89
N MET A 54 -10.48 -5.12 -1.65
CA MET A 54 -11.00 -6.38 -1.12
C MET A 54 -10.12 -6.93 0.00
N ARG A 55 -8.78 -6.82 -0.11
CA ARG A 55 -7.85 -7.19 0.95
C ARG A 55 -8.04 -6.31 2.20
N LYS A 56 -8.34 -5.02 2.05
CA LYS A 56 -8.71 -4.14 3.19
C LYS A 56 -10.01 -4.60 3.84
N HIS A 57 -11.03 -4.93 3.05
CA HIS A 57 -12.31 -5.44 3.58
C HIS A 57 -12.15 -6.77 4.33
N ILE A 58 -11.39 -7.72 3.78
CA ILE A 58 -11.10 -9.01 4.44
C ILE A 58 -10.40 -8.77 5.78
N ARG A 59 -9.37 -7.92 5.82
CA ARG A 59 -8.67 -7.59 7.08
C ARG A 59 -9.60 -6.93 8.09
N ARG A 60 -10.49 -6.04 7.65
CA ARG A 60 -11.48 -5.39 8.51
C ARG A 60 -12.46 -6.42 9.11
N LEU A 61 -12.99 -7.31 8.28
CA LEU A 61 -13.91 -8.37 8.73
C LEU A 61 -13.23 -9.36 9.69
N ASP A 62 -12.00 -9.81 9.38
CA ASP A 62 -11.22 -10.69 10.25
C ASP A 62 -10.97 -10.03 11.63
N PHE A 63 -10.64 -8.73 11.62
CA PHE A 63 -10.50 -7.96 12.85
C PHE A 63 -11.81 -7.88 13.65
N GLU A 64 -12.94 -7.54 13.01
CA GLU A 64 -14.25 -7.45 13.66
C GLU A 64 -14.67 -8.79 14.28
N LEU A 65 -14.42 -9.91 13.58
CA LEU A 65 -14.69 -11.26 14.09
C LEU A 65 -13.85 -11.59 15.32
N ARG A 66 -12.52 -11.38 15.26
CA ARG A 66 -11.62 -11.63 16.39
C ARG A 66 -11.94 -10.75 17.59
N ARG A 67 -12.30 -9.49 17.33
CA ARG A 67 -12.71 -8.53 18.35
C ARG A 67 -13.99 -9.00 19.06
N GLN A 68 -15.03 -9.37 18.31
CA GLN A 68 -16.29 -9.87 18.88
C GLN A 68 -16.09 -11.19 19.66
N ALA A 69 -15.17 -12.03 19.21
CA ALA A 69 -14.80 -13.25 19.91
C ALA A 69 -13.96 -13.00 21.18
N GLY A 70 -13.56 -11.76 21.46
CA GLY A 70 -12.69 -11.41 22.59
C GLY A 70 -11.26 -11.97 22.46
N GLN A 71 -10.82 -12.29 21.23
CA GLN A 71 -9.55 -12.98 20.96
C GLN A 71 -8.38 -12.02 20.69
N ILE A 72 -8.61 -10.72 20.69
CA ILE A 72 -7.55 -9.73 20.47
C ILE A 72 -6.93 -9.36 21.81
N GLU A 73 -5.93 -10.12 22.24
CA GLU A 73 -5.11 -9.80 23.40
C GLU A 73 -3.85 -9.05 22.92
N VAL A 74 -3.69 -7.80 23.38
CA VAL A 74 -2.51 -6.99 23.08
C VAL A 74 -1.61 -6.89 24.30
N THR A 75 -0.36 -7.30 24.11
CA THR A 75 0.69 -7.29 25.13
C THR A 75 1.90 -6.47 24.66
N GLN A 76 2.72 -6.03 25.61
CA GLN A 76 3.92 -5.23 25.33
C GLN A 76 5.02 -6.00 24.56
N ASP A 77 4.97 -7.34 24.62
CA ASP A 77 5.94 -8.24 23.97
C ASP A 77 5.57 -8.52 22.50
N MET A 78 4.38 -8.12 22.08
CA MET A 78 3.92 -8.26 20.69
C MET A 78 4.77 -7.38 19.77
N ARG A 79 5.08 -7.90 18.56
CA ARG A 79 5.85 -7.13 17.58
C ARG A 79 4.99 -6.03 16.98
N ILE A 80 5.64 -4.92 16.62
CA ILE A 80 4.99 -3.81 15.93
C ILE A 80 4.39 -4.28 14.59
N ALA A 81 5.07 -5.18 13.87
CA ALA A 81 4.53 -5.81 12.65
C ALA A 81 3.20 -6.55 12.89
N ASP A 82 3.11 -7.32 13.98
CA ASP A 82 1.91 -8.10 14.29
C ASP A 82 0.74 -7.17 14.61
N LEU A 83 0.99 -6.07 15.34
CA LEU A 83 -0.02 -5.04 15.60
C LEU A 83 -0.48 -4.36 14.32
N LEU A 84 0.45 -3.97 13.43
CA LEU A 84 0.11 -3.36 12.13
C LEU A 84 -0.69 -4.32 11.23
N ALA A 85 -0.50 -5.63 11.38
CA ALA A 85 -1.27 -6.63 10.65
C ALA A 85 -2.72 -6.78 11.18
N LEU A 86 -3.02 -6.38 12.43
CA LEU A 86 -4.35 -6.50 13.02
C LEU A 86 -5.38 -5.63 12.30
N HIS A 87 -5.04 -4.38 11.99
CA HIS A 87 -5.99 -3.45 11.38
C HIS A 87 -5.29 -2.40 10.50
N PRO A 88 -5.84 -2.05 9.31
CA PRO A 88 -5.22 -1.09 8.40
C PRO A 88 -4.99 0.31 9.01
N ARG A 89 -5.87 0.75 9.92
CA ARG A 89 -5.73 2.01 10.67
C ARG A 89 -4.82 1.93 11.90
N MET A 90 -4.28 0.76 12.26
CA MET A 90 -3.37 0.64 13.41
C MET A 90 -2.12 1.53 13.24
N LYS A 91 -1.71 1.79 12.00
CA LYS A 91 -0.62 2.73 11.70
C LYS A 91 -0.89 4.15 12.22
N GLU A 92 -2.14 4.58 12.30
CA GLU A 92 -2.53 5.89 12.86
C GLU A 92 -2.33 5.92 14.38
N VAL A 93 -2.65 4.81 15.06
CA VAL A 93 -2.46 4.63 16.50
C VAL A 93 -0.96 4.60 16.85
N LEU A 94 -0.20 3.82 16.08
CA LEU A 94 1.24 3.64 16.27
C LEU A 94 2.07 4.76 15.61
N ALA A 95 1.45 5.79 15.05
CA ALA A 95 2.16 6.92 14.45
C ALA A 95 3.03 7.65 15.48
N VAL A 96 2.66 7.61 16.77
CA VAL A 96 3.48 8.17 17.86
C VAL A 96 4.82 7.46 18.03
N LEU A 97 4.86 6.14 17.76
CA LEU A 97 6.09 5.35 17.74
C LEU A 97 6.94 5.60 16.48
N HIS A 98 6.36 6.25 15.48
CA HIS A 98 7.05 6.62 14.25
C HIS A 98 7.39 8.12 14.20
N LYS A 99 7.75 8.74 15.34
CA LYS A 99 8.37 10.08 15.39
C LYS A 99 9.75 10.07 14.73
N GLY A 100 9.80 9.89 13.42
CA GLY A 100 11.02 9.79 12.63
C GLY A 100 10.71 9.19 11.26
N GLY A 101 10.08 10.00 10.39
CA GLY A 101 9.60 9.61 9.08
C GLY A 101 10.68 9.22 8.07
N CYS A 102 11.35 8.08 8.27
CA CYS A 102 12.12 7.42 7.24
C CYS A 102 11.37 6.17 6.77
N SER A 103 10.89 6.22 5.54
CA SER A 103 10.27 5.11 4.80
C SER A 103 11.24 3.95 4.49
N SER A 104 12.38 3.86 5.18
CA SER A 104 13.50 2.97 4.90
C SER A 104 13.99 2.17 6.12
N SER A 105 13.51 2.46 7.32
CA SER A 105 13.85 1.71 8.54
C SER A 105 12.91 0.53 8.73
N ALA A 106 13.14 -0.54 7.95
CA ALA A 106 12.52 -1.86 8.14
C ALA A 106 12.85 -2.53 9.50
N SER A 107 13.72 -1.90 10.30
CA SER A 107 14.17 -2.41 11.60
C SER A 107 13.13 -2.25 12.72
N GLY A 108 12.26 -1.24 12.67
CA GLY A 108 11.29 -0.98 13.73
C GLY A 108 10.11 -1.96 13.76
N GLU A 109 9.75 -2.58 12.64
CA GLU A 109 8.60 -3.51 12.57
C GLU A 109 8.88 -4.84 13.28
N GLN A 110 10.15 -5.24 13.38
CA GLN A 110 10.58 -6.48 14.03
C GLN A 110 10.72 -6.33 15.55
N GLU A 111 10.80 -5.09 16.05
CA GLU A 111 10.89 -4.79 17.46
C GLU A 111 9.55 -5.04 18.19
N THR A 112 9.64 -5.35 19.48
CA THR A 112 8.46 -5.44 20.34
C THR A 112 7.94 -4.04 20.67
N LEU A 113 6.66 -3.94 21.02
CA LEU A 113 6.06 -2.67 21.42
C LEU A 113 6.82 -2.02 22.60
N ALA A 114 7.25 -2.84 23.58
CA ALA A 114 8.06 -2.38 24.70
C ALA A 114 9.42 -1.81 24.25
N ALA A 115 10.12 -2.51 23.35
CA ALA A 115 11.43 -2.07 22.85
C ALA A 115 11.32 -0.76 22.06
N GLY A 116 10.32 -0.65 21.19
CA GLY A 116 10.05 0.56 20.41
C GLY A 116 9.60 1.74 21.27
N ALA A 117 8.80 1.51 22.32
CA ALA A 117 8.42 2.56 23.27
C ALA A 117 9.63 3.03 24.10
N ALA A 118 10.46 2.10 24.57
CA ALA A 118 11.64 2.40 25.37
C ALA A 118 12.69 3.21 24.59
N SER A 119 12.93 2.89 23.32
CA SER A 119 13.90 3.61 22.48
C SER A 119 13.51 5.08 22.24
N LEU A 120 12.22 5.40 22.39
CA LEU A 120 11.66 6.75 22.24
C LEU A 120 11.35 7.44 23.57
N GLY A 121 11.61 6.79 24.71
CA GLY A 121 11.27 7.31 26.03
C GLY A 121 9.76 7.47 26.26
N LEU A 122 8.95 6.64 25.58
CA LEU A 122 7.50 6.64 25.69
C LEU A 122 7.03 5.60 26.72
N ASP A 123 5.92 5.91 27.38
CA ASP A 123 5.26 4.98 28.30
C ASP A 123 4.51 3.91 27.51
N VAL A 124 5.01 2.66 27.57
CA VAL A 124 4.40 1.50 26.91
C VAL A 124 2.98 1.25 27.41
N SER A 125 2.68 1.57 28.68
CA SER A 125 1.35 1.35 29.25
C SER A 125 0.32 2.30 28.66
N ALA A 126 0.70 3.58 28.45
CA ALA A 126 -0.14 4.56 27.77
C ALA A 126 -0.41 4.17 26.30
N ILE A 127 0.58 3.60 25.61
CA ILE A 127 0.41 3.11 24.24
C ILE A 127 -0.53 1.91 24.19
N LEU A 128 -0.38 0.96 25.12
CA LEU A 128 -1.28 -0.19 25.24
C LEU A 128 -2.73 0.24 25.50
N GLU A 129 -2.94 1.27 26.33
CA GLU A 129 -4.27 1.83 26.55
C GLU A 129 -4.87 2.41 25.27
N GLU A 130 -4.11 3.19 24.51
CA GLU A 130 -4.58 3.75 23.23
C GLU A 130 -4.89 2.65 22.20
N ILE A 131 -4.07 1.59 22.13
CA ILE A 131 -4.35 0.43 21.26
C ILE A 131 -5.64 -0.29 21.70
N ARG A 132 -5.85 -0.49 23.00
CA ARG A 132 -7.08 -1.13 23.51
C ARG A 132 -8.32 -0.29 23.19
N ARG A 133 -8.26 1.03 23.37
CA ARG A 133 -9.35 1.94 23.02
C ARG A 133 -9.64 1.93 21.53
N PHE A 134 -8.60 1.87 20.70
CA PHE A 134 -8.76 1.67 19.27
C PHE A 134 -9.45 0.34 18.95
N ILE A 135 -9.09 -0.75 19.64
CA ILE A 135 -9.73 -2.05 19.46
C ILE A 135 -11.20 -2.02 19.91
N GLU A 136 -11.51 -1.31 20.98
CA GLU A 136 -12.88 -1.15 21.50
C GLU A 136 -13.79 -0.28 20.63
N ASP A 137 -13.28 0.71 19.91
CA ASP A 137 -14.09 1.52 18.99
C ASP A 137 -13.26 2.04 17.81
N PRO A 138 -12.97 1.18 16.81
CA PRO A 138 -12.09 1.55 15.71
C PRO A 138 -12.72 2.62 14.80
N ASP A 139 -14.05 2.71 14.73
CA ASP A 139 -14.75 3.66 13.86
C ASP A 139 -14.75 5.09 14.45
N HIS A 140 -14.84 5.23 15.79
CA HIS A 140 -14.83 6.54 16.46
C HIS A 140 -13.50 6.88 17.15
N TYR A 141 -12.47 6.02 17.02
CA TYR A 141 -11.17 6.29 17.61
C TYR A 141 -10.56 7.59 17.05
N GLN A 142 -10.19 8.48 17.97
CA GLN A 142 -9.34 9.64 17.70
C GLN A 142 -8.06 9.52 18.53
N PRO A 143 -6.88 9.57 17.90
CA PRO A 143 -5.62 9.45 18.62
C PRO A 143 -5.47 10.61 19.58
N ARG A 144 -5.32 10.29 20.88
CA ARG A 144 -4.98 11.30 21.87
C ARG A 144 -3.53 11.73 21.62
N GLN A 145 -3.27 13.04 21.63
CA GLN A 145 -1.89 13.52 21.71
C GLN A 145 -1.32 13.07 23.05
N LEU A 146 -0.45 12.07 23.03
CA LEU A 146 0.29 11.63 24.20
C LEU A 146 1.10 12.83 24.74
N PRO A 147 1.03 13.13 26.04
CA PRO A 147 1.76 14.25 26.63
C PRO A 147 3.25 14.04 26.37
N ALA A 148 3.88 15.02 25.71
CA ALA A 148 5.31 14.99 25.48
C ALA A 148 6.03 15.13 26.82
N GLY A 149 6.70 14.06 27.27
CA GLY A 149 7.71 14.15 28.32
C GLY A 149 7.21 14.04 29.76
N VAL A 150 6.34 13.08 30.07
CA VAL A 150 6.33 12.54 31.44
C VAL A 150 7.54 11.60 31.54
N PRO A 151 8.60 11.91 32.30
CA PRO A 151 9.73 11.00 32.47
C PRO A 151 9.20 9.71 33.11
N VAL A 152 9.30 8.60 32.39
CA VAL A 152 9.02 7.27 32.94
C VAL A 152 10.08 6.99 34.01
N GLN A 153 9.69 7.04 35.28
CA GLN A 153 10.48 6.46 36.35
C GLN A 153 10.35 4.94 36.25
N ILE A 154 11.24 4.31 35.48
CA ILE A 154 11.38 2.86 35.50
C ILE A 154 12.03 2.52 36.85
N GLN A 155 11.23 2.12 37.84
CA GLN A 155 11.76 1.45 39.02
C GLN A 155 12.25 0.07 38.60
N ILE A 156 13.54 -0.02 38.28
CA ILE A 156 14.23 -1.30 38.10
C ILE A 156 14.41 -1.89 39.51
N PRO A 157 13.83 -3.06 39.83
CA PRO A 157 14.07 -3.69 41.11
C PRO A 157 15.55 -4.13 41.16
N VAL A 158 16.36 -3.40 41.93
CA VAL A 158 17.71 -3.83 42.29
C VAL A 158 17.54 -5.01 43.25
N LYS A 159 17.81 -6.23 42.76
CA LYS A 159 18.02 -7.37 43.65
C LYS A 159 19.31 -7.10 44.44
N ASN A 160 19.15 -6.70 45.70
CA ASN A 160 20.26 -6.71 46.65
C ASN A 160 20.66 -8.16 46.89
N GLY A 161 21.86 -8.51 46.43
CA GLY A 161 22.59 -9.69 46.88
C GLY A 161 23.41 -9.37 48.12
#